data_AF-A0A1B9KHW4-F1
#
_entry.id   AF-A0A1B9KHW4-F1
#
_cell.length_a   1.000
_cell.length_b   1.000
_cell.length_c   1.000
_cell.angle_alpha   90.00
_cell.angle_beta   90.00
_cell.angle_gamma   90.00
#
_symmetry.space_group_name_H-M   'P 1'
#
loop_
_entity.id
_entity.type
_entity.pdbx_description
1 polymer ?
#
loop_
_entity_poly.entity_id
_entity_poly.type
_entity_poly.pdbx_seq_one_letter_code
_entity_poly.pdbx_strand_id
1 'polypeptide(L)'
;MDKNELTQKMLVDQELEKEKIYPFFKQEFGVLDSAYILGAGIDQFEDIYTYLVNGKYVINFDVSRINQLITKNSIITVDEYKKSIQGKGRAKKESREYLDKIMKEIYTN
;
A
#
# COMPACT_ATOMS: atom_id res chain seq x y z
N MET A 1 9.56 22.93 3.85
CA MET A 1 8.39 22.11 4.22
C MET A 1 8.03 22.45 5.65
N ASP A 2 6.83 22.98 5.84
CA ASP A 2 6.33 23.38 7.15
C ASP A 2 5.98 22.14 7.98
N LYS A 3 6.34 22.14 9.27
CA LYS A 3 6.07 20.99 10.16
C LYS A 3 4.57 20.72 10.30
N ASN A 4 3.74 21.76 10.16
CA ASN A 4 2.30 21.65 10.27
C ASN A 4 1.68 20.87 9.10
N GLU A 5 2.21 21.03 7.88
CA GLU A 5 1.73 20.36 6.68
C GLU A 5 2.01 18.85 6.70
N LEU A 6 3.18 18.47 7.22
CA LEU A 6 3.55 17.06 7.44
C LEU A 6 2.63 16.36 8.44
N THR A 7 2.32 17.03 9.56
CA THR A 7 1.44 16.46 10.59
C THR A 7 0.01 16.33 10.11
N GLN A 8 -0.52 17.33 9.40
CA GLN A 8 -1.86 17.26 8.81
C GLN A 8 -1.95 16.15 7.76
N LYS A 9 -0.94 15.99 6.89
CA LYS A 9 -0.90 14.90 5.91
C LYS A 9 -0.88 13.52 6.56
N MET A 10 -0.04 13.32 7.59
CA MET A 10 0.00 12.05 8.34
C MET A 10 -1.33 11.73 9.04
N LEU A 11 -2.05 12.74 9.54
CA LEU A 11 -3.37 12.55 10.16
C LEU A 11 -4.45 12.21 9.14
N VAL A 12 -4.45 12.90 7.98
CA VAL A 12 -5.37 12.61 6.87
C VAL A 12 -5.15 11.21 6.31
N ASP A 13 -3.90 10.78 6.17
CA ASP A 13 -3.57 9.42 5.72
C ASP A 13 -4.10 8.36 6.72
N GLN A 14 -3.97 8.61 8.03
CA GLN A 14 -4.49 7.69 9.07
C GLN A 14 -6.02 7.61 9.12
N GLU A 15 -6.72 8.72 8.89
CA GLU A 15 -8.19 8.73 8.84
C GLU A 15 -8.70 8.05 7.57
N LEU A 16 -8.09 8.35 6.42
CA LEU A 16 -8.38 7.69 5.14
C LEU A 16 -8.16 6.17 5.24
N GLU A 17 -7.08 5.74 5.88
CA GLU A 17 -6.80 4.33 6.10
C GLU A 17 -7.92 3.63 6.87
N LYS A 18 -8.32 4.19 8.00
CA LYS A 18 -9.34 3.58 8.88
C LYS A 18 -10.75 3.62 8.31
N GLU A 19 -11.12 4.74 7.68
CA GLU A 19 -12.50 4.99 7.22
C GLU A 19 -12.78 4.42 5.82
N LYS A 20 -11.76 4.26 4.97
CA LYS A 20 -11.93 3.83 3.58
C LYS A 20 -11.12 2.61 3.22
N ILE A 21 -9.79 2.65 3.43
CA ILE A 21 -8.88 1.63 2.92
C ILE A 21 -9.06 0.30 3.66
N TYR A 22 -9.11 0.29 4.99
CA TYR A 22 -9.26 -0.94 5.78
C TYR A 22 -10.64 -1.59 5.58
N PRO A 23 -11.77 -0.85 5.55
CA PRO A 23 -13.05 -1.42 5.12
C PRO A 23 -12.99 -2.03 3.72
N PHE A 24 -12.35 -1.35 2.76
CA PHE A 24 -12.13 -1.88 1.41
C PHE A 24 -11.33 -3.19 1.44
N PHE A 25 -10.24 -3.26 2.22
CA PHE A 25 -9.49 -4.52 2.37
C PHE A 25 -10.33 -5.63 3.00
N LYS A 26 -11.15 -5.33 4.01
CA LYS A 26 -12.06 -6.33 4.60
C LYS A 26 -13.10 -6.82 3.58
N GLN A 27 -13.57 -5.96 2.68
CA GLN A 27 -14.46 -6.37 1.59
C GLN A 27 -13.78 -7.30 0.59
N GLU A 28 -12.53 -7.02 0.23
CA GLU A 28 -11.77 -7.80 -0.77
C GLU A 28 -11.21 -9.12 -0.21
N PHE A 29 -10.78 -9.13 1.06
CA PHE A 29 -10.07 -10.26 1.67
C PHE A 29 -10.84 -10.97 2.79
N GLY A 30 -12.00 -10.45 3.19
CA GLY A 30 -12.85 -10.96 4.28
C GLY A 30 -12.31 -10.64 5.68
N VAL A 31 -11.02 -10.91 5.93
CA VAL A 31 -10.32 -10.61 7.17
C VAL A 31 -9.10 -9.73 6.89
N LEU A 32 -8.80 -8.82 7.81
CA LEU A 32 -7.62 -7.97 7.76
C LEU A 32 -6.77 -8.20 9.01
N ASP A 33 -5.76 -9.06 8.88
CA ASP A 33 -4.78 -9.38 9.93
C ASP A 33 -3.66 -8.34 9.97
N SER A 34 -3.20 -7.90 8.80
CA SER A 34 -2.17 -6.87 8.67
C SER A 34 -2.24 -6.14 7.33
N ALA A 35 -1.80 -4.88 7.33
CA ALA A 35 -1.65 -4.05 6.14
C ALA A 35 -0.36 -3.25 6.25
N TYR A 36 0.50 -3.34 5.23
CA TYR A 36 1.74 -2.57 5.16
C TYR A 36 1.82 -1.85 3.83
N ILE A 37 2.04 -0.55 3.87
CA ILE A 37 2.25 0.23 2.65
C ILE A 37 3.58 -0.17 2.00
N LEU A 38 3.54 -0.60 0.74
CA LEU A 38 4.72 -0.90 -0.07
C LEU A 38 5.14 0.29 -0.95
N GLY A 39 4.18 1.14 -1.29
CA GLY A 39 4.42 2.36 -2.03
C GLY A 39 3.19 3.26 -2.07
N ALA A 40 3.43 4.56 -2.14
CA ALA A 40 2.43 5.57 -2.42
C ALA A 40 2.95 6.51 -3.50
N GLY A 41 2.06 6.92 -4.39
CA GLY A 41 2.33 7.88 -5.45
C GLY A 41 1.14 8.79 -5.66
N ILE A 42 1.35 9.85 -6.43
CA ILE A 42 0.31 10.79 -6.82
C ILE A 42 0.35 10.85 -8.34
N ASP A 43 -0.77 10.59 -8.98
CA ASP A 43 -0.95 10.86 -10.41
C ASP A 43 -2.17 11.75 -10.61
N GLN A 44 -1.93 13.00 -11.02
CA GLN A 44 -2.95 14.02 -11.22
C GLN A 44 -3.89 14.18 -10.00
N PHE A 45 -5.10 13.63 -10.09
CA PHE A 45 -6.17 13.74 -9.11
C PHE A 45 -6.37 12.45 -8.31
N GLU A 46 -5.42 11.53 -8.37
CA GLU A 46 -5.49 10.22 -7.72
C GLU A 46 -4.26 9.95 -6.86
N ASP A 47 -4.51 9.42 -5.66
CA ASP A 47 -3.49 8.84 -4.81
C ASP A 47 -3.39 7.35 -5.11
N ILE A 48 -2.23 6.93 -5.62
CA ILE A 48 -1.96 5.54 -6.00
C ILE A 48 -1.31 4.85 -4.82
N TYR A 49 -1.93 3.78 -4.33
CA TYR A 49 -1.41 3.00 -3.21
C TYR A 49 -1.07 1.58 -3.63
N THR A 50 0.01 1.06 -3.05
CA THR A 50 0.36 -0.36 -3.10
C THR A 50 0.53 -0.86 -1.68
N TYR A 51 -0.24 -1.88 -1.29
CA TYR A 51 -0.21 -2.47 0.05
C TYR A 51 0.08 -3.96 0.01
N LEU A 52 0.86 -4.43 0.98
CA LEU A 52 0.92 -5.83 1.38
C LEU A 52 -0.18 -6.10 2.41
N VAL A 53 -1.11 -7.00 2.09
CA VAL A 53 -2.25 -7.37 2.93
C VAL A 53 -2.09 -8.80 3.41
N ASN A 54 -2.26 -8.99 4.72
CA ASN A 54 -2.20 -10.28 5.43
C ASN A 54 -0.91 -11.07 5.17
N GLY A 55 0.19 -10.39 4.80
CA GLY A 55 1.45 -11.02 4.39
C GLY A 55 1.37 -11.90 3.15
N LYS A 56 0.26 -11.89 2.41
CA LYS A 56 -0.04 -12.85 1.32
C LYS A 56 -0.32 -12.21 -0.02
N TYR A 57 -0.98 -11.06 -0.01
CA TYR A 57 -1.45 -10.39 -1.21
C TYR A 57 -0.84 -9.00 -1.32
N VAL A 58 -0.57 -8.57 -2.54
CA VAL A 58 -0.24 -7.19 -2.86
C VAL A 58 -1.40 -6.62 -3.65
N ILE A 59 -2.00 -5.55 -3.13
CA ILE A 59 -3.09 -4.82 -3.77
C ILE A 59 -2.58 -3.47 -4.25
N ASN A 60 -2.92 -3.12 -5.48
CA ASN A 60 -2.73 -1.80 -6.05
C ASN A 60 -4.09 -1.19 -6.37
N PHE A 61 -4.29 0.05 -5.97
CA PHE A 61 -5.55 0.77 -6.11
C PHE A 61 -5.31 2.27 -6.08
N ASP A 62 -6.25 3.01 -6.66
CA ASP A 62 -6.23 4.46 -6.71
C ASP A 62 -7.34 5.02 -5.81
N VAL A 63 -7.07 6.16 -5.19
CA VAL A 63 -8.05 6.92 -4.41
C VAL A 63 -8.25 8.27 -5.10
N SER A 64 -9.45 8.52 -5.59
CA SER A 64 -9.78 9.81 -6.19
C SER A 64 -9.77 10.90 -5.13
N ARG A 65 -9.01 11.96 -5.35
CA ARG A 65 -8.98 13.13 -4.47
C ARG A 65 -10.25 13.99 -4.56
N ILE A 66 -11.05 13.80 -5.61
CA ILE A 66 -12.26 14.59 -5.87
C ILE A 66 -13.44 14.04 -5.06
N ASN A 67 -13.64 12.72 -5.09
CA ASN A 67 -14.80 12.06 -4.48
C ASN A 67 -14.44 10.94 -3.50
N GLN A 68 -13.15 10.72 -3.23
CA GLN A 68 -12.65 9.72 -2.27
C GLN A 68 -13.09 8.29 -2.59
N LEU A 69 -13.38 8.01 -3.88
CA LEU A 69 -13.68 6.67 -4.36
C LEU A 69 -12.40 5.88 -4.59
N ILE A 70 -12.44 4.60 -4.21
CA ILE A 70 -11.36 3.64 -4.43
C ILE A 70 -11.62 2.91 -5.74
N THR A 71 -10.62 2.91 -6.63
CA THR A 71 -10.59 2.11 -7.85
C THR A 71 -9.54 1.01 -7.69
N LYS A 72 -9.99 -0.25 -7.66
CA LYS A 72 -9.09 -1.40 -7.59
C LYS A 72 -8.42 -1.63 -8.94
N ASN A 73 -7.09 -1.63 -8.97
CA ASN A 73 -6.32 -1.89 -10.20
C ASN A 73 -5.90 -3.35 -10.30
N SER A 74 -5.34 -3.91 -9.23
CA SER A 74 -4.92 -5.31 -9.21
C SER A 74 -4.79 -5.86 -7.79
N ILE A 75 -5.00 -7.17 -7.67
CA ILE A 75 -4.62 -7.98 -6.52
C ILE A 75 -3.77 -9.12 -7.06
N ILE A 76 -2.55 -9.26 -6.55
CA ILE A 76 -1.64 -10.34 -6.91
C ILE A 76 -1.05 -10.97 -5.65
N THR A 77 -0.47 -12.15 -5.76
CA THR A 77 0.26 -12.79 -4.66
C THR A 77 1.60 -12.10 -4.42
N VAL A 78 2.16 -12.27 -3.21
CA VAL A 78 3.53 -11.81 -2.92
C VAL A 78 4.55 -12.40 -3.89
N ASP A 79 4.39 -13.65 -4.33
CA ASP A 79 5.31 -14.28 -5.27
C ASP A 79 5.25 -13.66 -6.67
N GLU A 80 4.04 -13.33 -7.15
CA GLU A 80 3.86 -12.59 -8.40
C GLU A 80 4.44 -11.17 -8.30
N TYR A 81 4.23 -10.50 -7.17
CA TYR A 81 4.81 -9.18 -6.94
C TYR A 81 6.35 -9.24 -6.90
N LYS A 82 6.93 -10.22 -6.21
CA LYS A 82 8.38 -10.45 -6.22
C LYS A 82 8.91 -10.60 -7.64
N LYS A 83 8.20 -11.33 -8.51
CA LYS A 83 8.55 -11.47 -9.92
C LYS A 83 8.45 -10.15 -10.69
N SER A 84 7.44 -9.31 -10.43
CA SER A 84 7.29 -8.02 -11.14
C SER A 84 8.41 -7.02 -10.82
N ILE A 85 8.89 -7.04 -9.58
CA ILE A 85 10.02 -6.21 -9.11
C ILE A 85 11.39 -6.88 -9.33
N GLN A 86 11.44 -8.07 -9.94
CA GLN A 86 12.71 -8.64 -10.40
C GLN A 86 13.29 -7.79 -11.54
N GLY A 87 14.61 -7.70 -11.56
CA GLY A 87 15.36 -6.97 -12.59
C GLY A 87 16.47 -6.08 -12.04
N LYS A 88 17.05 -5.30 -12.95
CA LYS A 88 18.12 -4.35 -12.69
C LYS A 88 17.52 -2.95 -12.53
N GLY A 89 18.04 -2.17 -11.59
CA GLY A 89 17.56 -0.83 -11.29
C GLY A 89 17.49 -0.59 -9.80
N ARG A 90 17.85 0.63 -9.39
CA ARG A 90 17.90 1.02 -7.98
C ARG A 90 16.54 0.91 -7.31
N ALA A 91 15.48 1.47 -7.93
CA ALA A 91 14.12 1.40 -7.40
C ALA A 91 13.64 -0.04 -7.18
N LYS A 92 13.81 -0.92 -8.16
CA LYS A 92 13.47 -2.35 -8.05
C LYS A 92 14.26 -3.07 -6.95
N LYS A 93 15.52 -2.68 -6.72
CA LYS A 93 16.32 -3.20 -5.61
C LYS A 93 15.75 -2.75 -4.26
N GLU A 94 15.47 -1.45 -4.12
CA GLU A 94 14.91 -0.87 -2.89
C GLU A 94 13.54 -1.48 -2.55
N SER A 95 12.64 -1.67 -3.53
CA SER A 95 11.35 -2.33 -3.30
C SER A 95 11.51 -3.78 -2.81
N ARG A 96 12.49 -4.53 -3.32
CA ARG A 96 12.77 -5.91 -2.88
C ARG A 96 13.28 -5.94 -1.45
N GLU A 97 14.27 -5.10 -1.14
CA GLU A 97 14.86 -5.01 0.20
C GLU A 97 13.81 -4.62 1.24
N TYR A 98 12.92 -3.68 0.88
CA TYR A 98 11.82 -3.27 1.76
C TYR A 98 10.79 -4.37 1.97
N LEU A 99 10.36 -5.05 0.90
CA LEU A 99 9.45 -6.19 1.01
C LEU A 99 10.05 -7.31 1.87
N ASP A 100 11.33 -7.65 1.65
CA ASP A 100 12.00 -8.70 2.42
C ASP A 100 12.12 -8.33 3.91
N LYS A 101 12.32 -7.04 4.22
CA LYS A 101 12.30 -6.55 5.60
C LYS A 101 10.93 -6.75 6.25
N ILE A 102 9.85 -6.28 5.62
CA ILE A 102 8.49 -6.42 6.16
C ILE A 102 8.12 -7.90 6.33
N MET A 103 8.41 -8.74 5.33
CA MET A 103 8.10 -10.16 5.40
C MET A 103 8.82 -10.85 6.57
N LYS A 104 10.08 -10.47 6.86
CA LYS A 104 10.80 -10.97 8.05
C LYS A 104 10.13 -10.52 9.35
N GLU A 105 9.69 -9.27 9.45
CA GLU A 105 8.97 -8.76 10.62
C GLU A 105 7.66 -9.50 10.86
N ILE A 106 6.93 -9.86 9.80
CA ILE A 106 5.70 -10.65 9.90
C ILE A 106 5.98 -12.07 10.40
N TYR A 107 7.03 -12.74 9.91
CA TYR A 107 7.34 -14.13 10.29
C TYR A 107 8.08 -14.30 11.62
N THR A 108 8.53 -13.21 12.24
CA THR A 108 9.24 -13.24 13.53
C THR A 108 8.31 -12.94 14.71
N ASN A 109 7.10 -12.43 14.45
CA ASN A 109 6.03 -12.23 15.43
C ASN A 109 5.00 -13.36 15.37
#